data_AF-A0A8D5JGN8-F1
#
_entry.id   AF-A0A8D5JGN8-F1
#
_cell.length_a   1.000
_cell.length_b   1.000
_cell.length_c   1.000
_cell.angle_alpha   90.00
_cell.angle_beta   90.00
_cell.angle_gamma   90.00
#
_symmetry.space_group_name_H-M   'P 1'
#
loop_
_entity.id
_entity.type
_entity.pdbx_description
1 polymer ?
#
loop_
_entity_poly.entity_id
_entity_poly.type
_entity_poly.pdbx_seq_one_letter_code
_entity_poly.pdbx_strand_id
1 'polypeptide(L)'
;MLDSLLNFLRSTGFSGLTPGSIAMMCIACLLLYLAIVKKFEPLLLVPIAFGVLLTNLPFAGMMTEPVLEIQKHSIHTLEPGGLLYYLFQGDHLGIFPPLIFMGVGAMTDFGPLIANPKSLLLGAAAQFGIFITFIGAIASGLFTAQEAASIGIIGGADGPTAIFLSSKLAPHLLGPIAIAAYSYMALVPIIQPR
;
A
#
# COMPACT_ATOMS: atom_id res chain seq x y z
N MET A 1 -40.51 20.75 6.30
CA MET A 1 -39.35 21.45 6.89
C MET A 1 -38.50 20.50 7.73
N LEU A 2 -39.12 19.72 8.65
CA LEU A 2 -38.42 18.69 9.42
C LEU A 2 -37.82 17.57 8.53
N ASP A 3 -38.55 17.13 7.51
CA ASP A 3 -38.06 16.11 6.56
C ASP A 3 -36.90 16.60 5.69
N SER A 4 -36.91 17.87 5.31
CA SER A 4 -35.81 18.51 4.58
C SER A 4 -34.56 18.63 5.46
N LEU A 5 -34.73 18.91 6.76
CA LEU A 5 -33.63 18.96 7.72
C LEU A 5 -33.07 17.56 8.02
N LEU A 6 -33.94 16.54 8.10
CA LEU A 6 -33.55 15.15 8.24
C LEU A 6 -32.83 14.61 7.00
N ASN A 7 -33.30 14.96 5.80
CA ASN A 7 -32.62 14.62 4.55
C ASN A 7 -31.29 15.36 4.40
N PHE A 8 -31.21 16.62 4.84
CA PHE A 8 -29.96 17.37 4.91
C PHE A 8 -28.97 16.69 5.85
N LEU A 9 -29.38 16.36 7.08
CA LEU A 9 -28.56 15.64 8.05
C LEU A 9 -28.13 14.26 7.53
N ARG A 10 -29.01 13.52 6.85
CA ARG A 10 -28.67 12.25 6.20
C ARG A 10 -27.75 12.40 4.99
N SER A 11 -27.74 13.54 4.32
CA SER A 11 -26.82 13.84 3.21
C SER A 11 -25.45 14.36 3.67
N THR A 12 -25.30 14.75 4.94
CA THR A 12 -24.00 15.16 5.46
C THR A 12 -23.08 13.96 5.60
N GLY A 13 -21.78 14.14 5.31
CA GLY A 13 -20.77 13.07 5.46
C GLY A 13 -20.77 12.41 6.85
N PHE A 14 -21.15 13.16 7.89
CA PHE A 14 -21.27 12.63 9.25
C PHE A 14 -22.29 11.48 9.41
N SER A 15 -23.30 11.37 8.54
CA SER A 15 -24.30 10.31 8.59
C SER A 15 -23.79 8.96 8.07
N GLY A 16 -22.78 8.98 7.20
CA GLY A 16 -22.19 7.81 6.56
C GLY A 16 -20.93 7.30 7.27
N LEU A 17 -20.54 7.91 8.38
CA LEU A 17 -19.35 7.52 9.13
C LEU A 17 -19.56 6.17 9.82
N THR A 18 -18.88 5.15 9.32
CA THR A 18 -18.79 3.86 10.03
C THR A 18 -17.70 3.92 11.10
N PRO A 19 -17.82 3.16 12.20
CA PRO A 19 -16.75 3.05 13.20
C PRO A 19 -15.41 2.64 12.60
N GLY A 20 -15.42 1.78 11.57
CA GLY A 20 -14.22 1.38 10.82
C GLY A 20 -13.57 2.54 10.08
N SER A 21 -14.35 3.34 9.35
CA SER A 21 -13.84 4.53 8.66
C SER A 21 -13.21 5.54 9.62
N ILE A 22 -13.80 5.73 10.81
CA ILE A 22 -13.23 6.60 11.84
C ILE A 22 -11.87 6.07 12.32
N ALA A 23 -11.78 4.78 12.61
CA ALA A 23 -10.51 4.16 13.01
C ALA A 23 -9.43 4.31 11.94
N MET A 24 -9.77 4.07 10.67
CA MET A 24 -8.84 4.21 9.55
C MET A 24 -8.40 5.67 9.31
N MET A 25 -9.29 6.64 9.50
CA MET A 25 -8.92 8.06 9.45
C MET A 25 -7.97 8.44 10.59
N CYS A 26 -8.17 7.92 11.80
CA CYS A 26 -7.21 8.10 12.89
C CYS A 26 -5.84 7.49 12.56
N ILE A 27 -5.81 6.30 11.97
CA ILE A 27 -4.57 5.65 11.51
C ILE A 27 -3.90 6.50 10.42
N ALA A 28 -4.66 7.03 9.45
CA ALA A 28 -4.13 7.90 8.41
C ALA A 28 -3.47 9.16 9.00
N CYS A 29 -4.11 9.81 9.97
CA CYS A 29 -3.52 10.95 10.68
C CYS A 29 -2.25 10.58 11.44
N LEU A 30 -2.22 9.40 12.07
CA LEU A 30 -1.01 8.90 12.75
C LEU A 30 0.13 8.63 11.75
N LEU A 31 -0.17 8.03 10.60
CA LEU A 31 0.82 7.80 9.56
C LEU A 31 1.35 9.11 8.97
N LEU A 32 0.48 10.11 8.74
CA LEU A 32 0.89 11.46 8.33
C LEU A 32 1.79 12.11 9.38
N TYR A 33 1.48 11.97 10.67
CA TYR A 33 2.34 12.46 11.74
C TYR A 33 3.73 11.80 11.72
N LEU A 34 3.79 10.47 11.58
CA LEU A 34 5.06 9.75 11.47
C LEU A 34 5.85 10.19 10.24
N ALA A 35 5.20 10.30 9.09
CA ALA A 35 5.84 10.67 7.84
C ALA A 35 6.37 12.12 7.84
N ILE A 36 5.63 13.07 8.42
CA ILE A 36 5.99 14.50 8.39
C ILE A 36 6.90 14.89 9.56
N VAL A 37 6.49 14.58 10.80
CA VAL A 37 7.20 15.04 12.01
C VAL A 37 8.43 14.20 12.28
N LYS A 38 8.28 12.88 12.17
CA LYS A 38 9.37 11.94 12.43
C LYS A 38 10.15 11.55 11.16
N LYS A 39 9.69 12.00 9.98
CA LYS A 39 10.35 11.79 8.69
C LYS A 39 10.55 10.30 8.34
N PHE A 40 9.61 9.44 8.76
CA PHE A 40 9.60 8.05 8.31
C PHE A 40 9.19 8.02 6.83
N GLU A 41 10.13 7.70 5.94
CA GLU A 41 9.96 7.59 4.48
C GLU A 41 8.90 8.53 3.88
N PRO A 42 9.10 9.86 3.99
CA PRO A 42 8.08 10.84 3.68
C PRO A 42 7.63 10.79 2.21
N LEU A 43 8.52 10.36 1.31
CA LEU A 43 8.25 10.32 -0.13
C LEU A 43 7.07 9.38 -0.48
N LEU A 44 6.95 8.25 0.23
CA LEU A 44 5.95 7.22 -0.05
C LEU A 44 4.88 7.14 1.03
N LEU A 45 5.26 7.31 2.30
CA LEU A 45 4.31 7.19 3.41
C LEU A 45 3.29 8.34 3.45
N VAL A 46 3.65 9.55 3.00
CA VAL A 46 2.70 10.68 2.91
C VAL A 46 1.60 10.41 1.87
N PRO A 47 1.90 10.07 0.60
CA PRO A 47 0.88 9.70 -0.37
C PRO A 47 0.00 8.52 0.08
N ILE A 48 0.59 7.49 0.70
CA ILE A 48 -0.16 6.33 1.21
C ILE A 48 -1.14 6.77 2.30
N ALA A 49 -0.67 7.51 3.31
CA ALA A 49 -1.52 7.96 4.40
C ALA A 49 -2.64 8.89 3.92
N PHE A 50 -2.34 9.76 2.94
CA PHE A 50 -3.35 10.60 2.30
C PHE A 50 -4.37 9.78 1.51
N GLY A 51 -3.95 8.74 0.80
CA GLY A 51 -4.84 7.78 0.14
C GLY A 51 -5.76 7.06 1.13
N VAL A 52 -5.24 6.60 2.27
CA VAL A 52 -6.06 5.99 3.34
C VAL A 52 -7.09 6.97 3.87
N LEU A 53 -6.71 8.25 4.08
CA LEU A 53 -7.66 9.28 4.51
C LEU A 53 -8.79 9.47 3.51
N LEU A 54 -8.44 9.65 2.23
CA LEU A 54 -9.39 9.93 1.16
C LEU A 54 -10.34 8.76 0.85
N THR A 55 -9.86 7.52 0.91
CA THR A 55 -10.70 6.32 0.68
C THR A 55 -11.71 6.07 1.80
N ASN A 56 -11.44 6.58 3.00
CA ASN A 56 -12.31 6.43 4.16
C ASN A 56 -13.27 7.61 4.37
N LEU A 57 -13.29 8.59 3.45
CA LEU A 57 -14.27 9.66 3.48
C LEU A 57 -15.66 9.15 3.05
N PRO A 58 -16.70 9.37 3.86
CA PRO A 58 -18.06 8.90 3.57
C PRO A 58 -18.62 9.60 2.33
N PHE A 59 -19.33 8.83 1.49
CA PHE A 59 -19.93 9.28 0.23
C PHE A 59 -18.95 9.83 -0.84
N ALA A 60 -17.63 9.74 -0.62
CA ALA A 60 -16.65 10.27 -1.57
C ALA A 60 -16.48 9.39 -2.82
N GLY A 61 -16.78 8.09 -2.73
CA GLY A 61 -16.74 7.16 -3.87
C GLY A 61 -15.37 7.06 -4.56
N MET A 62 -14.29 7.39 -3.84
CA MET A 62 -12.96 7.61 -4.44
C MET A 62 -12.35 6.34 -5.07
N MET A 63 -12.76 5.16 -4.60
CA MET A 63 -12.34 3.85 -5.11
C MET A 63 -13.48 3.10 -5.84
N THR A 64 -14.62 3.75 -6.08
CA THR A 64 -15.77 3.10 -6.73
C THR A 64 -15.40 2.70 -8.16
N GLU A 65 -15.73 1.47 -8.53
CA GLU A 65 -15.52 0.98 -9.90
C GLU A 65 -16.49 1.67 -10.87
N PRO A 66 -16.07 1.95 -12.12
CA PRO A 66 -16.96 2.51 -13.12
C PRO A 66 -18.07 1.52 -13.49
N VAL A 67 -19.32 2.00 -13.55
CA VAL A 67 -20.44 1.19 -14.03
C VAL A 67 -20.52 1.32 -15.55
N LEU A 68 -20.19 0.24 -16.25
CA LEU A 68 -20.19 0.16 -17.71
C LEU A 68 -21.42 -0.60 -18.19
N GLU A 69 -22.24 0.02 -19.03
CA GLU A 69 -23.27 -0.69 -19.79
C GLU A 69 -22.71 -1.09 -21.15
N ILE A 70 -22.68 -2.39 -21.41
CA ILE A 70 -22.22 -2.93 -22.69
C ILE A 70 -23.46 -3.14 -23.58
N GLN A 71 -23.72 -2.22 -24.49
CA GLN A 71 -24.63 -2.45 -25.61
C GLN A 71 -23.84 -2.90 -26.84
N LYS A 72 -24.45 -3.75 -27.67
CA LYS A 72 -23.87 -4.60 -28.74
C LYS A 72 -22.76 -4.02 -29.65
N HIS A 73 -22.50 -2.71 -29.69
CA HIS A 73 -21.42 -2.07 -30.44
C HIS A 73 -20.79 -0.82 -29.78
N SER A 74 -21.16 -0.48 -28.54
CA SER A 74 -20.63 0.70 -27.84
C SER A 74 -20.64 0.51 -26.32
N ILE A 75 -19.50 0.79 -25.70
CA ILE A 75 -19.34 0.80 -24.24
C ILE A 75 -19.76 2.19 -23.76
N HIS A 76 -20.85 2.28 -23.01
CA HIS A 76 -21.28 3.53 -22.39
C HIS A 76 -20.99 3.47 -20.89
N THR A 77 -20.24 4.46 -20.39
CA THR A 77 -20.03 4.70 -18.96
C THR A 77 -21.28 5.37 -18.38
N LEU A 78 -22.05 4.66 -17.56
CA LEU A 78 -23.21 5.21 -16.84
C LEU A 78 -22.74 6.12 -15.70
N GLU A 79 -21.75 5.66 -14.96
CA GLU A 79 -21.12 6.40 -13.86
C GLU A 79 -19.59 6.29 -13.98
N PRO A 80 -18.86 7.43 -13.98
CA PRO A 80 -17.41 7.41 -13.96
C PRO A 80 -16.92 6.80 -12.64
N GLY A 81 -15.83 6.01 -12.71
CA GLY A 81 -15.19 5.46 -11.52
C GLY A 81 -14.54 6.55 -10.67
N GLY A 82 -14.22 6.21 -9.43
CA GLY A 82 -13.51 7.11 -8.53
C GLY A 82 -12.08 7.42 -9.01
N LEU A 83 -11.57 8.60 -8.67
CA LEU A 83 -10.22 9.00 -9.07
C LEU A 83 -9.14 8.01 -8.59
N LEU A 84 -9.23 7.56 -7.33
CA LEU A 84 -8.26 6.64 -6.76
C LEU A 84 -8.38 5.25 -7.37
N TYR A 85 -9.57 4.84 -7.84
CA TYR A 85 -9.73 3.60 -8.60
C TYR A 85 -8.87 3.61 -9.86
N TYR A 86 -8.95 4.67 -10.68
CA TYR A 86 -8.16 4.76 -11.91
C TYR A 86 -6.65 4.83 -11.64
N LEU A 87 -6.23 5.51 -10.58
CA LEU A 87 -4.83 5.50 -10.16
C LEU A 87 -4.41 4.10 -9.69
N PHE A 88 -5.24 3.41 -8.92
CA PHE A 88 -4.95 2.05 -8.44
C PHE A 88 -4.82 1.03 -9.59
N GLN A 89 -5.48 1.26 -10.73
CA GLN A 89 -5.28 0.40 -11.91
C GLN A 89 -3.81 0.34 -12.36
N GLY A 90 -3.02 1.40 -12.17
CA GLY A 90 -1.59 1.38 -12.47
C GLY A 90 -0.81 0.37 -11.62
N ASP A 91 -1.26 0.10 -10.39
CA ASP A 91 -0.68 -0.94 -9.54
C ASP A 91 -1.23 -2.33 -9.90
N HIS A 92 -2.54 -2.46 -10.11
CA HIS A 92 -3.19 -3.71 -10.49
C HIS A 92 -2.68 -4.27 -11.84
N LEU A 93 -2.47 -3.39 -12.81
CA LEU A 93 -1.85 -3.71 -14.10
C LEU A 93 -0.34 -3.97 -13.98
N GLY A 94 0.27 -3.69 -12.82
CA GLY A 94 1.69 -3.88 -12.56
C GLY A 94 2.57 -2.88 -13.30
N ILE A 95 2.09 -1.65 -13.53
CA ILE A 95 2.82 -0.60 -14.24
C ILE A 95 3.68 0.20 -13.27
N PHE A 96 3.12 0.64 -12.14
CA PHE A 96 3.83 1.51 -11.20
C PHE A 96 5.01 0.86 -10.48
N PRO A 97 4.90 -0.38 -9.93
CA PRO A 97 6.02 -0.96 -9.20
C PRO A 97 7.28 -1.16 -10.06
N PRO A 98 7.21 -1.72 -11.30
CA PRO A 98 8.38 -1.83 -12.16
C PRO A 98 8.96 -0.47 -12.60
N LEU A 99 8.11 0.54 -12.79
CA LEU A 99 8.57 1.90 -13.12
C LEU A 99 9.37 2.52 -11.96
N ILE A 100 8.88 2.37 -10.73
CA ILE A 100 9.59 2.82 -9.53
C ILE A 100 10.90 2.03 -9.40
N PHE A 101 10.88 0.72 -9.65
CA PHE A 101 12.07 -0.13 -9.59
C PHE A 101 13.12 0.24 -10.64
N MET A 102 12.68 0.63 -11.85
CA MET A 102 13.57 1.19 -12.87
C MET A 102 14.25 2.48 -12.38
N GLY A 103 13.50 3.36 -11.70
CA GLY A 103 14.05 4.56 -11.08
C GLY A 103 15.07 4.25 -9.99
N VAL A 104 14.77 3.31 -9.08
CA VAL A 104 15.72 2.84 -8.05
C VAL A 104 16.99 2.28 -8.70
N GLY A 105 16.85 1.45 -9.74
CA GLY A 105 17.98 0.91 -10.49
C GLY A 105 18.83 1.99 -11.16
N ALA A 106 18.21 3.03 -11.73
CA ALA A 106 18.92 4.15 -12.34
C ALA A 106 19.69 5.01 -11.32
N MET A 107 19.24 5.05 -10.06
CA MET A 107 19.91 5.78 -8.97
C MET A 107 20.94 4.93 -8.20
N THR A 108 21.04 3.62 -8.49
CA THR A 108 21.91 2.70 -7.75
C THR A 108 23.34 2.76 -8.27
N ASP A 109 24.30 3.03 -7.38
CA ASP A 109 25.73 2.96 -7.69
C ASP A 109 26.28 1.54 -7.48
N PHE A 110 26.78 0.94 -8.56
CA PHE A 110 27.37 -0.39 -8.57
C PHE A 110 28.88 -0.39 -8.25
N GLY A 111 29.55 0.76 -8.21
CA GLY A 111 30.98 0.87 -7.94
C GLY A 111 31.42 0.12 -6.68
N PRO A 112 30.78 0.34 -5.51
CA PRO A 112 31.10 -0.38 -4.27
C PRO A 112 30.88 -1.90 -4.36
N LEU A 113 29.84 -2.33 -5.07
CA LEU A 113 29.51 -3.76 -5.24
C LEU A 113 30.55 -4.47 -6.12
N ILE A 114 30.98 -3.84 -7.21
CA ILE A 114 32.00 -4.38 -8.12
C ILE A 114 33.37 -4.38 -7.44
N ALA A 115 33.68 -3.36 -6.63
CA ALA A 115 34.96 -3.26 -5.92
C ALA A 115 35.16 -4.37 -4.87
N ASN A 116 34.09 -4.84 -4.22
CA ASN A 116 34.15 -5.97 -3.31
C ASN A 116 32.98 -6.96 -3.54
N PRO A 117 33.14 -7.90 -4.49
CA PRO A 117 32.07 -8.85 -4.84
C PRO A 117 31.62 -9.76 -3.69
N LYS A 118 32.44 -9.91 -2.63
CA LYS A 118 32.05 -10.68 -1.44
C LYS A 118 30.86 -10.06 -0.71
N SER A 119 30.61 -8.76 -0.88
CA SER A 119 29.41 -8.08 -0.35
C SER A 119 28.10 -8.63 -0.93
N LEU A 120 28.14 -9.24 -2.12
CA LEU A 120 26.99 -9.92 -2.72
C LEU A 120 26.51 -11.11 -1.89
N LEU A 121 27.44 -11.80 -1.20
CA LEU A 121 27.09 -12.89 -0.28
C LEU A 121 26.38 -12.39 0.99
N LEU A 122 26.73 -11.19 1.47
CA LEU A 122 25.97 -10.54 2.54
C LEU A 122 24.55 -10.19 2.08
N GLY A 123 24.40 -9.71 0.83
CA GLY A 123 23.08 -9.49 0.22
C GLY A 123 22.26 -10.77 0.13
N ALA A 124 22.87 -11.89 -0.26
CA ALA A 124 22.20 -13.19 -0.26
C ALA A 124 21.78 -13.63 1.14
N ALA A 125 22.63 -13.41 2.16
CA ALA A 125 22.29 -13.72 3.54
C ALA A 125 21.17 -12.82 4.10
N ALA A 126 21.09 -11.55 3.68
CA ALA A 126 20.01 -10.64 4.08
C ALA A 126 18.62 -11.16 3.66
N GLN A 127 18.54 -11.91 2.55
CA GLN A 127 17.27 -12.50 2.08
C GLN A 127 16.75 -13.65 2.96
N PHE A 128 17.55 -14.18 3.91
CA PHE A 128 17.02 -15.13 4.90
C PHE A 128 15.89 -14.53 5.74
N GLY A 129 15.85 -13.20 5.91
CA GLY A 129 14.74 -12.52 6.57
C GLY A 129 13.38 -12.81 5.93
N ILE A 130 13.32 -12.94 4.60
CA ILE A 130 12.11 -13.31 3.87
C ILE A 130 11.65 -14.72 4.26
N PHE A 131 12.56 -15.68 4.20
CA PHE A 131 12.25 -17.08 4.49
C PHE A 131 11.84 -17.29 5.96
N ILE A 132 12.50 -16.62 6.90
CA ILE A 132 12.15 -16.69 8.33
C ILE A 132 10.74 -16.11 8.54
N THR A 133 10.44 -14.97 7.93
CA THR A 133 9.11 -14.34 8.03
C THR A 133 8.03 -15.21 7.39
N PHE A 134 8.31 -15.82 6.24
CA PHE A 134 7.42 -16.77 5.56
C PHE A 134 7.14 -18.02 6.41
N ILE A 135 8.18 -18.64 6.96
CA ILE A 135 8.04 -19.82 7.83
C ILE A 135 7.25 -19.46 9.08
N GLY A 136 7.51 -18.31 9.69
CA GLY A 136 6.75 -17.82 10.84
C GLY A 136 5.26 -17.59 10.52
N ALA A 137 4.97 -17.00 9.36
CA ALA A 137 3.60 -16.79 8.90
C ALA A 137 2.86 -18.11 8.65
N ILE A 138 3.51 -19.10 8.01
CA ILE A 138 2.91 -20.43 7.81
C ILE A 138 2.75 -21.18 9.15
N ALA A 139 3.75 -21.13 10.02
CA ALA A 139 3.74 -21.82 11.32
C ALA A 139 2.64 -21.28 12.25
N SER A 140 2.21 -20.03 12.07
CA SER A 140 1.07 -19.46 12.80
C SER A 140 -0.26 -20.13 12.45
N GLY A 141 -0.37 -20.81 11.29
CA GLY A 141 -1.60 -21.45 10.81
C GLY A 141 -2.72 -20.48 10.40
N LEU A 142 -2.47 -19.16 10.46
CA LEU A 142 -3.46 -18.12 10.20
C LEU A 142 -3.55 -17.71 8.73
N PHE A 143 -2.49 -17.97 7.95
CA PHE A 143 -2.34 -17.46 6.59
C PHE A 143 -2.12 -18.60 5.59
N THR A 144 -2.68 -18.43 4.39
CA THR A 144 -2.38 -19.32 3.26
C THR A 144 -0.94 -19.15 2.79
N ALA A 145 -0.42 -20.11 2.02
CA ALA A 145 0.94 -20.01 1.49
C ALA A 145 1.17 -18.75 0.62
N GLN A 146 0.14 -18.28 -0.08
CA GLN A 146 0.21 -17.07 -0.93
C GLN A 146 0.26 -15.78 -0.10
N GLU A 147 -0.55 -15.71 0.96
CA GLU A 147 -0.55 -14.59 1.90
C GLU A 147 0.76 -14.57 2.72
N ALA A 148 1.20 -15.72 3.21
CA ALA A 148 2.47 -15.86 3.90
C ALA A 148 3.66 -15.45 3.01
N ALA A 149 3.62 -15.78 1.71
CA ALA A 149 4.64 -15.33 0.75
C ALA A 149 4.64 -13.79 0.61
N SER A 150 3.46 -13.18 0.54
CA SER A 150 3.31 -11.71 0.44
C SER A 150 3.81 -11.01 1.71
N ILE A 151 3.51 -11.56 2.88
CA ILE A 151 4.02 -11.07 4.18
C ILE A 151 5.54 -11.28 4.28
N GLY A 152 6.04 -12.40 3.78
CA GLY A 152 7.46 -12.76 3.80
C GLY A 152 8.35 -11.72 3.14
N ILE A 153 7.92 -11.14 2.01
CA ILE A 153 8.73 -10.15 1.26
C ILE A 153 9.04 -8.89 2.08
N ILE A 154 8.24 -8.56 3.10
CA ILE A 154 8.55 -7.46 4.02
C ILE A 154 9.95 -7.63 4.63
N GLY A 155 10.36 -8.87 4.92
CA GLY A 155 11.69 -9.20 5.44
C GLY A 155 12.85 -8.91 4.48
N GLY A 156 12.57 -8.66 3.19
CA GLY A 156 13.57 -8.25 2.20
C GLY A 156 13.87 -6.75 2.21
N ALA A 157 13.10 -5.96 2.97
CA ALA A 157 13.24 -4.51 3.08
C ALA A 157 13.25 -3.76 1.73
N ASP A 158 12.52 -4.28 0.75
CA ASP A 158 12.32 -3.66 -0.56
C ASP A 158 10.82 -3.40 -0.82
N GLY A 159 10.42 -2.13 -0.75
CA GLY A 159 9.01 -1.72 -0.78
C GLY A 159 8.32 -1.96 -2.14
N PRO A 160 8.90 -1.50 -3.27
CA PRO A 160 8.32 -1.73 -4.60
C PRO A 160 8.07 -3.20 -4.91
N THR A 161 8.98 -4.11 -4.53
CA THR A 161 8.80 -5.55 -4.76
C THR A 161 7.77 -6.16 -3.80
N ALA A 162 7.67 -5.68 -2.56
CA ALA A 162 6.60 -6.07 -1.64
C ALA A 162 5.22 -5.70 -2.19
N ILE A 163 5.05 -4.49 -2.73
CA ILE A 163 3.79 -4.07 -3.38
C ILE A 163 3.51 -4.94 -4.60
N PHE A 164 4.49 -5.11 -5.48
CA PHE A 164 4.33 -5.88 -6.71
C PHE A 164 3.92 -7.34 -6.43
N LEU A 165 4.57 -7.99 -5.46
CA LEU A 165 4.23 -9.38 -5.16
C LEU A 165 2.86 -9.47 -4.48
N SER A 166 2.57 -8.55 -3.54
CA SER A 166 1.26 -8.53 -2.87
C SER A 166 0.12 -8.27 -3.85
N SER A 167 0.30 -7.42 -4.87
CA SER A 167 -0.74 -7.16 -5.87
C SER A 167 -1.01 -8.36 -6.78
N LYS A 168 -0.06 -9.32 -6.87
CA LYS A 168 -0.23 -10.57 -7.64
C LYS A 168 -0.70 -11.75 -6.79
N LEU A 169 -0.22 -11.88 -5.56
CA LEU A 169 -0.49 -13.03 -4.68
C LEU A 169 -1.63 -12.81 -3.68
N ALA A 170 -1.71 -11.63 -3.07
CA ALA A 170 -2.70 -11.31 -2.03
C ALA A 170 -3.13 -9.84 -2.09
N PRO A 171 -3.97 -9.45 -3.08
CA PRO A 171 -4.35 -8.05 -3.30
C PRO A 171 -5.08 -7.43 -2.10
N HIS A 172 -5.83 -8.24 -1.34
CA HIS A 172 -6.56 -7.81 -0.15
C HIS A 172 -5.65 -7.43 1.03
N LEU A 173 -4.40 -7.91 1.05
CA LEU A 173 -3.41 -7.59 2.09
C LEU A 173 -2.45 -6.47 1.69
N LEU A 174 -2.58 -5.92 0.48
CA LEU A 174 -1.65 -4.92 -0.07
C LEU A 174 -1.54 -3.69 0.83
N GLY A 175 -2.67 -3.15 1.31
CA GLY A 175 -2.69 -1.99 2.19
C GLY A 175 -1.87 -2.21 3.47
N PRO A 176 -2.21 -3.21 4.30
CA PRO A 176 -1.44 -3.56 5.48
C PRO A 176 0.04 -3.85 5.21
N ILE A 177 0.36 -4.59 4.14
CA ILE A 177 1.74 -4.96 3.78
C ILE A 177 2.55 -3.73 3.40
N ALA A 178 2.03 -2.84 2.56
CA ALA A 178 2.72 -1.63 2.13
C ALA A 178 2.99 -0.69 3.31
N ILE A 179 2.02 -0.50 4.20
CA ILE A 179 2.17 0.33 5.40
C ILE A 179 3.25 -0.26 6.31
N ALA A 180 3.21 -1.58 6.56
CA ALA A 180 4.19 -2.26 7.40
C ALA A 180 5.60 -2.20 6.80
N ALA A 181 5.75 -2.44 5.50
CA ALA A 181 7.02 -2.43 4.80
C ALA A 181 7.75 -1.08 4.94
N TYR A 182 7.11 0.03 4.55
CA TYR A 182 7.73 1.36 4.61
C TYR A 182 7.89 1.88 6.04
N SER A 183 6.98 1.53 6.94
CA SER A 183 7.15 1.86 8.36
C SER A 183 8.40 1.16 8.92
N TYR A 184 8.57 -0.15 8.66
CA TYR A 184 9.72 -0.90 9.18
C TYR A 184 11.05 -0.50 8.54
N MET A 185 11.08 -0.18 7.24
CA MET A 185 12.30 0.34 6.57
C MET A 185 12.78 1.62 7.23
N ALA A 186 11.86 2.51 7.59
CA ALA A 186 12.20 3.74 8.28
C ALA A 186 12.56 3.54 9.78
N LEU A 187 12.21 2.40 10.38
CA LEU A 187 12.66 2.00 11.72
C LEU A 187 14.04 1.31 11.74
N VAL A 188 14.66 1.03 10.59
CA VAL A 188 15.99 0.38 10.50
C VAL A 188 17.05 1.05 11.39
N PRO A 189 17.17 2.39 11.48
CA PRO A 189 18.16 3.03 12.36
C PRO A 189 18.00 2.70 13.86
N ILE A 190 16.81 2.27 14.28
CA ILE A 190 16.50 1.87 15.66
C ILE A 190 16.75 0.37 15.85
N ILE A 191 16.32 -0.45 14.88
CA ILE A 191 16.40 -1.92 14.93
C ILE A 191 17.83 -2.41 14.74
N GLN A 192 18.55 -1.78 13.80
CA GLN A 192 19.96 -2.04 13.51
C GLN A 192 20.77 -0.78 13.82
N PRO A 193 21.10 -0.54 15.11
CA PRO A 193 22.02 0.52 15.46
C PRO A 193 23.38 0.23 14.82
N ARG A 194 23.97 1.26 14.21
CA ARG A 194 25.33 1.20 13.64
C ARG A 194 26.39 0.98 14.70
#